data_AF-A0A7S4FUD3-F1
#
_entry.id   AF-A0A7S4FUD3-F1
#
_cell.length_a   1.000
_cell.length_b   1.000
_cell.length_c   1.000
_cell.angle_alpha   90.00
_cell.angle_beta   90.00
_cell.angle_gamma   90.00
#
_symmetry.space_group_name_H-M   'P 1'
#
loop_
_entity.id
_entity.type
_entity.pdbx_description
1 polymer ?
#
loop_
_entity_poly.entity_id
_entity_poly.type
_entity_poly.pdbx_seq_one_letter_code
_entity_poly.pdbx_strand_id
1 'polypeptide(L)'
;FFSKFIMKRSIEAENPPLKVPRSDITTCSPAVRLKLDELYAIGLGNTEIDGKIIGELEKLPEEAAVSCLDSLGKSDLQKIQNKSGFLKRIIDSHRQRLATQQSTGQAIHPAIQARMDDLMSKGLLAPGDIDQGILDSLAGFAPDIGTQIFEIFASKDLHQIHNKSGFLAGIMKRFRIAGPLASQNAAEQQFVQQQQQLLQQEQIQLEQEHQRLQQQQFHQPMVYPPPTFPRPPATATAPTQPHVAAAATPATPATSSIPAVLQAAGVPAQTANTVAALLPLLEAAGLPMANASPYAAPQLTIPEPQLGIEAAPTFPRPPQGKVPSESYGPPSVMHASVAAKLETFYVAGLIGRDELDHRILDSLAQFDPHVGDQILDKLAETDLSTVHNKNGFLAGIMRRFRGYMPTDPARNQQAASQLPASVQTALEMMFAGGKVSKADLDARALDQLKELDETQALDALQRFTAADLTNITNKSGFLVGIIKRNKANSSGPAIGGIPAVPTYGFGEPGPYPYASPYR
;
A
#
# COMPACT_ATOMS: atom_id res chain seq x y z
N PHE A 1 -32.11 39.66 29.47
CA PHE A 1 -32.69 39.42 28.13
C PHE A 1 -32.62 40.64 27.23
N PHE A 2 -33.36 41.73 27.49
CA PHE A 2 -33.50 42.90 26.60
C PHE A 2 -32.20 43.43 25.92
N SER A 3 -31.09 43.55 26.66
CA SER A 3 -29.81 44.04 26.11
C SER A 3 -29.27 43.19 24.93
N LYS A 4 -29.42 41.86 24.95
CA LYS A 4 -29.04 41.00 23.79
C LYS A 4 -29.95 41.20 22.58
N PHE A 5 -31.18 41.69 22.76
CA PHE A 5 -32.13 41.92 21.68
C PHE A 5 -31.84 43.23 20.93
N ILE A 6 -31.49 44.29 21.66
CA ILE A 6 -31.11 45.58 21.07
C ILE A 6 -29.81 45.45 20.25
N MET A 7 -28.82 44.72 20.77
CA MET A 7 -27.53 44.55 20.08
C MET A 7 -27.64 43.78 18.76
N LYS A 8 -28.57 42.82 18.65
CA LYS A 8 -28.84 42.12 17.37
C LYS A 8 -29.42 43.07 16.31
N ARG A 9 -30.36 43.93 16.71
CA ARG A 9 -31.08 44.82 15.78
C ARG A 9 -30.24 46.00 15.26
N SER A 10 -29.12 46.32 15.91
CA SER A 10 -28.21 47.39 15.47
C SER A 10 -27.20 46.95 14.41
N ILE A 11 -27.14 45.67 14.05
CA ILE A 11 -26.23 45.11 13.01
C ILE A 11 -26.99 44.87 11.69
N GLU A 12 -28.33 44.78 11.74
CA GLU A 12 -29.21 44.56 10.59
C GLU A 12 -29.35 45.79 9.66
N ALA A 13 -28.75 46.94 10.00
CA ALA A 13 -28.99 48.23 9.33
C ALA A 13 -27.98 48.61 8.22
N GLU A 14 -26.77 48.01 8.19
CA GLU A 14 -25.68 48.45 7.29
C GLU A 14 -25.11 47.36 6.36
N ASN A 15 -25.60 46.12 6.40
CA ASN A 15 -25.23 45.12 5.40
C ASN A 15 -26.09 45.28 4.13
N PRO A 16 -25.52 45.71 2.97
CA PRO A 16 -26.28 45.72 1.72
C PRO A 16 -26.67 44.28 1.32
N PRO A 17 -27.83 44.06 0.70
CA PRO A 17 -28.26 42.73 0.31
C PRO A 17 -27.25 42.10 -0.66
N LEU A 18 -26.66 40.96 -0.26
CA LEU A 18 -25.64 40.23 -1.01
C LEU A 18 -26.22 39.71 -2.33
N LYS A 19 -26.14 40.55 -3.36
CA LYS A 19 -26.99 40.49 -4.57
C LYS A 19 -26.54 39.47 -5.63
N VAL A 20 -25.68 38.52 -5.27
CA VAL A 20 -25.13 37.50 -6.16
C VAL A 20 -25.61 36.12 -5.69
N PRO A 21 -26.67 35.54 -6.29
CA PRO A 21 -27.09 34.18 -5.97
C PRO A 21 -25.97 33.22 -6.37
N ARG A 22 -25.46 32.46 -5.40
CA ARG A 22 -24.31 31.57 -5.58
C ARG A 22 -24.79 30.28 -6.25
N SER A 23 -24.35 30.05 -7.48
CA SER A 23 -24.62 28.84 -8.29
C SER A 23 -24.47 27.56 -7.47
N ASP A 24 -23.41 27.50 -6.67
CA ASP A 24 -22.89 26.29 -6.04
C ASP A 24 -23.72 25.80 -4.84
N ILE A 25 -24.72 26.59 -4.40
CA ILE A 25 -25.66 26.23 -3.32
C ILE A 25 -27.09 25.99 -3.86
N THR A 26 -27.31 26.13 -5.17
CA THR A 26 -28.65 25.99 -5.76
C THR A 26 -29.21 24.57 -5.69
N THR A 27 -28.34 23.56 -5.61
CA THR A 27 -28.67 22.13 -5.53
C THR A 27 -29.10 21.69 -4.13
N CYS A 28 -28.62 22.35 -3.07
CA CYS A 28 -29.02 22.04 -1.69
C CYS A 28 -30.52 22.26 -1.47
N SER A 29 -31.10 21.57 -0.50
CA SER A 29 -32.51 21.77 -0.12
C SER A 29 -32.76 23.18 0.45
N PRO A 30 -34.03 23.65 0.52
CA PRO A 30 -34.35 24.97 1.05
C PRO A 30 -33.95 25.17 2.52
N ALA A 31 -34.10 24.16 3.40
CA ALA A 31 -33.71 24.32 4.80
C ALA A 31 -32.19 24.32 4.98
N VAL A 32 -31.45 23.54 4.18
CA VAL A 32 -29.98 23.54 4.16
C VAL A 32 -29.43 24.88 3.68
N ARG A 33 -30.04 25.49 2.65
CA ARG A 33 -29.72 26.86 2.20
C ARG A 33 -29.95 27.89 3.31
N LEU A 34 -31.15 27.90 3.91
CA LEU A 34 -31.48 28.83 5.01
C LEU A 34 -30.51 28.69 6.18
N LYS A 35 -30.07 27.47 6.51
CA LYS A 35 -29.07 27.22 7.56
C LYS A 35 -27.65 27.65 7.19
N LEU A 36 -27.26 27.58 5.92
CA LEU A 36 -26.01 28.19 5.46
C LEU A 36 -26.06 29.71 5.54
N ASP A 37 -27.19 30.33 5.18
CA ASP A 37 -27.41 31.78 5.29
C ASP A 37 -27.39 32.26 6.76
N GLU A 38 -27.99 31.51 7.70
CA GLU A 38 -27.84 31.76 9.15
C GLU A 38 -26.37 31.75 9.59
N LEU A 39 -25.57 30.79 9.10
CA LEU A 39 -24.15 30.69 9.45
C LEU A 39 -23.31 31.81 8.81
N TYR A 40 -23.59 32.18 7.56
CA TYR A 40 -22.95 33.33 6.90
C TYR A 40 -23.24 34.64 7.67
N ALA A 41 -24.47 34.83 8.18
CA ALA A 41 -24.82 35.95 9.04
C ALA A 41 -24.13 35.94 10.43
N ILE A 42 -23.66 34.78 10.90
CA ILE A 42 -22.88 34.61 12.13
C ILE A 42 -21.37 34.82 11.89
N GLY A 43 -20.95 35.06 10.65
CA GLY A 43 -19.55 35.31 10.29
C GLY A 43 -18.79 34.08 9.79
N LEU A 44 -19.49 33.04 9.31
CA LEU A 44 -18.90 32.09 8.37
C LEU A 44 -18.48 32.84 7.11
N GLY A 45 -17.21 32.74 6.71
CA GLY A 45 -16.74 33.36 5.48
C GLY A 45 -17.27 32.63 4.24
N ASN A 46 -17.68 33.40 3.23
CA ASN A 46 -18.30 32.87 2.01
C ASN A 46 -17.49 31.75 1.34
N THR A 47 -16.16 31.79 1.37
CA THR A 47 -15.26 30.81 0.74
C THR A 47 -14.71 29.73 1.69
N GLU A 48 -15.16 29.68 2.96
CA GLU A 48 -14.58 28.77 3.97
C GLU A 48 -15.15 27.34 3.95
N ILE A 49 -16.23 27.12 3.19
CA ILE A 49 -16.78 25.79 2.87
C ILE A 49 -16.50 25.48 1.39
N ASP A 50 -15.65 24.48 1.14
CA ASP A 50 -15.37 23.89 -0.17
C ASP A 50 -16.68 23.30 -0.76
N GLY A 51 -16.96 23.57 -2.04
CA GLY A 51 -18.12 23.04 -2.76
C GLY A 51 -18.24 21.52 -2.73
N LYS A 52 -17.13 20.78 -2.57
CA LYS A 52 -17.15 19.33 -2.34
C LYS A 52 -17.86 18.94 -1.04
N ILE A 53 -17.77 19.76 0.00
CA ILE A 53 -18.46 19.55 1.28
C ILE A 53 -19.95 19.92 1.16
N ILE A 54 -20.28 20.93 0.35
CA ILE A 54 -21.67 21.27 0.00
C ILE A 54 -22.32 20.08 -0.75
N GLY A 55 -21.63 19.53 -1.76
CA GLY A 55 -22.02 18.30 -2.47
C GLY A 55 -21.90 17.00 -1.65
N GLU A 56 -21.51 17.07 -0.37
CA GLU A 56 -21.63 15.98 0.61
C GLU A 56 -22.80 16.19 1.59
N LEU A 57 -23.19 17.44 1.88
CA LEU A 57 -24.44 17.77 2.56
C LEU A 57 -25.66 17.43 1.70
N GLU A 58 -25.61 17.70 0.40
CA GLU A 58 -26.65 17.36 -0.59
C GLU A 58 -26.96 15.85 -0.63
N LYS A 59 -25.99 15.01 -0.25
CA LYS A 59 -26.12 13.54 -0.20
C LYS A 59 -26.61 13.01 1.16
N LEU A 60 -26.95 13.89 2.09
CA LEU A 60 -27.60 13.53 3.35
C LEU A 60 -29.11 13.77 3.26
N PRO A 61 -29.93 13.05 4.06
CA PRO A 61 -31.29 13.49 4.36
C PRO A 61 -31.30 14.93 4.90
N GLU A 62 -32.30 15.73 4.51
CA GLU A 62 -32.37 17.18 4.82
C GLU A 62 -32.21 17.47 6.33
N GLU A 63 -32.89 16.71 7.19
CA GLU A 63 -32.77 16.85 8.64
C GLU A 63 -31.36 16.55 9.17
N ALA A 64 -30.66 15.58 8.58
CA ALA A 64 -29.28 15.24 8.95
C ALA A 64 -28.28 16.31 8.47
N ALA A 65 -28.50 16.90 7.29
CA ALA A 65 -27.72 18.03 6.81
C ALA A 65 -27.92 19.28 7.70
N VAL A 66 -29.17 19.61 8.05
CA VAL A 66 -29.51 20.69 8.99
C VAL A 66 -28.88 20.45 10.37
N SER A 67 -28.99 19.23 10.92
CA SER A 67 -28.35 18.81 12.18
C SER A 67 -26.82 19.00 12.17
N CYS A 68 -26.16 18.71 11.04
CA CYS A 68 -24.73 18.97 10.86
C CYS A 68 -24.39 20.47 10.87
N LEU A 69 -25.21 21.30 10.23
CA LEU A 69 -25.03 22.75 10.20
C LEU A 69 -25.33 23.41 11.56
N ASP A 70 -26.36 22.98 12.29
CA ASP A 70 -26.61 23.43 13.66
C ASP A 70 -25.48 23.00 14.62
N SER A 71 -24.83 21.86 14.38
CA SER A 71 -23.63 21.45 15.14
C SER A 71 -22.40 22.30 14.82
N LEU A 72 -22.27 22.76 13.56
CA LEU A 72 -21.27 23.75 13.17
C LEU A 72 -21.55 25.11 13.81
N GLY A 73 -22.79 25.60 13.80
CA GLY A 73 -23.20 26.88 14.39
C GLY A 73 -23.12 26.97 15.92
N LYS A 74 -23.14 25.83 16.61
CA LYS A 74 -22.85 25.74 18.05
C LYS A 74 -21.35 25.85 18.38
N SER A 75 -20.48 25.83 17.37
CA SER A 75 -19.03 25.88 17.52
C SER A 75 -18.48 27.28 17.28
N ASP A 76 -17.39 27.65 17.94
CA ASP A 76 -16.73 28.94 17.75
C ASP A 76 -16.02 29.00 16.39
N LEU A 77 -16.69 29.56 15.40
CA LEU A 77 -16.21 29.67 14.02
C LEU A 77 -14.89 30.45 13.90
N GLN A 78 -14.63 31.42 14.78
CA GLN A 78 -13.39 32.22 14.71
C GLN A 78 -12.17 31.39 15.16
N LYS A 79 -12.34 30.41 16.05
CA LYS A 79 -11.28 29.48 16.46
C LYS A 79 -11.01 28.35 15.45
N ILE A 80 -11.89 28.15 14.46
CA ILE A 80 -11.78 27.06 13.49
C ILE A 80 -11.07 27.53 12.21
N GLN A 81 -9.76 27.22 12.13
CA GLN A 81 -8.91 27.53 10.97
C GLN A 81 -9.32 26.83 9.67
N ASN A 82 -9.91 25.62 9.74
CA ASN A 82 -10.38 24.87 8.58
C ASN A 82 -11.82 24.40 8.82
N LYS A 83 -12.77 25.24 8.41
CA LYS A 83 -14.22 25.01 8.63
C LYS A 83 -14.75 23.88 7.77
N SER A 84 -14.34 23.81 6.50
CA SER A 84 -14.58 22.65 5.60
C SER A 84 -14.22 21.31 6.26
N GLY A 85 -12.99 21.18 6.76
CA GLY A 85 -12.47 19.97 7.41
C GLY A 85 -13.02 19.73 8.83
N PHE A 86 -13.67 20.71 9.45
CA PHE A 86 -14.43 20.52 10.69
C PHE A 86 -15.86 20.02 10.38
N LEU A 87 -16.57 20.66 9.45
CA LEU A 87 -17.88 20.23 8.98
C LEU A 87 -17.85 18.82 8.39
N LYS A 88 -16.82 18.47 7.61
CA LYS A 88 -16.60 17.10 7.13
C LYS A 88 -16.58 16.06 8.27
N ARG A 89 -15.90 16.36 9.38
CA ARG A 89 -15.88 15.49 10.58
C ARG A 89 -17.25 15.40 11.28
N ILE A 90 -18.05 16.47 11.24
CA ILE A 90 -19.45 16.43 11.73
C ILE A 90 -20.29 15.51 10.83
N ILE A 91 -20.22 15.68 9.50
CA ILE A 91 -20.92 14.86 8.50
C ILE A 91 -20.57 13.37 8.66
N ASP A 92 -19.28 13.03 8.72
CA ASP A 92 -18.84 11.64 8.84
C ASP A 92 -19.25 11.02 10.19
N SER A 93 -19.20 11.80 11.28
CA SER A 93 -19.72 11.40 12.59
C SER A 93 -21.24 11.18 12.56
N HIS A 94 -22.01 12.01 11.86
CA HIS A 94 -23.46 11.87 11.72
C HIS A 94 -23.82 10.65 10.86
N ARG A 95 -23.08 10.37 9.77
CA ARG A 95 -23.27 9.14 8.98
C ARG A 95 -22.93 7.89 9.81
N GLN A 96 -21.86 7.92 10.60
CA GLN A 96 -21.51 6.82 11.50
C GLN A 96 -22.59 6.58 12.55
N ARG A 97 -23.17 7.65 13.13
CA ARG A 97 -24.31 7.53 14.06
C ARG A 97 -25.56 6.97 13.40
N LEU A 98 -25.90 7.36 12.16
CA LEU A 98 -27.04 6.80 11.44
C LEU A 98 -26.86 5.31 11.15
N ALA A 99 -25.65 4.88 10.78
CA ALA A 99 -25.33 3.46 10.61
C ALA A 99 -25.46 2.65 11.93
N THR A 100 -25.05 3.23 13.06
CA THR A 100 -25.29 2.64 14.38
C THR A 100 -26.80 2.64 14.73
N GLN A 101 -27.55 3.70 14.45
CA GLN A 101 -28.98 3.77 14.75
C GLN A 101 -29.83 2.80 13.92
N GLN A 102 -29.40 2.47 12.69
CA GLN A 102 -30.00 1.37 11.91
C GLN A 102 -29.69 -0.02 12.49
N SER A 103 -28.71 -0.16 13.38
CA SER A 103 -28.37 -1.41 14.07
C SER A 103 -28.83 -1.45 15.55
N THR A 104 -29.17 -0.32 16.21
CA THR A 104 -29.69 -0.28 17.60
C THR A 104 -31.05 -0.97 17.83
N GLY A 105 -31.65 -1.55 16.79
CA GLY A 105 -32.83 -2.42 16.90
C GLY A 105 -32.50 -3.93 16.99
N GLN A 106 -31.24 -4.33 16.75
CA GLN A 106 -30.82 -5.73 16.83
C GLN A 106 -30.26 -6.06 18.21
N ALA A 107 -30.83 -7.06 18.87
CA ALA A 107 -30.26 -7.62 20.09
C ALA A 107 -28.88 -8.23 19.79
N ILE A 108 -27.96 -8.13 20.76
CA ILE A 108 -26.63 -8.75 20.70
C ILE A 108 -26.80 -10.25 20.42
N HIS A 109 -26.07 -10.78 19.43
CA HIS A 109 -26.19 -12.18 19.06
C HIS A 109 -25.87 -13.10 20.27
N PRO A 110 -26.66 -14.16 20.55
CA PRO A 110 -26.53 -14.96 21.78
C PRO A 110 -25.12 -15.52 22.04
N ALA A 111 -24.36 -15.87 21.00
CA ALA A 111 -22.96 -16.32 21.14
C ALA A 111 -21.99 -15.22 21.64
N ILE A 112 -22.25 -13.97 21.26
CA ILE A 112 -21.48 -12.80 21.72
C ILE A 112 -21.86 -12.49 23.18
N GLN A 113 -23.17 -12.50 23.49
CA GLN A 113 -23.68 -12.33 24.85
C GLN A 113 -23.09 -13.39 25.80
N ALA A 114 -23.15 -14.68 25.43
CA ALA A 114 -22.58 -15.76 26.24
C ALA A 114 -21.06 -15.63 26.48
N ARG A 115 -20.30 -15.06 25.53
CA ARG A 115 -18.88 -14.73 25.75
C ARG A 115 -18.67 -13.55 26.68
N MET A 116 -19.56 -12.57 26.68
CA MET A 116 -19.52 -11.46 27.64
C MET A 116 -19.90 -11.94 29.06
N ASP A 117 -20.91 -12.79 29.17
CA ASP A 117 -21.36 -13.41 30.43
C ASP A 117 -20.29 -14.34 31.02
N ASP A 118 -19.58 -15.11 30.17
CA ASP A 118 -18.40 -15.92 30.55
C ASP A 118 -17.33 -15.04 31.22
N LEU A 119 -17.01 -13.87 30.65
CA LEU A 119 -16.04 -12.93 31.23
C LEU A 119 -16.52 -12.26 32.52
N MET A 120 -17.83 -11.98 32.66
CA MET A 120 -18.40 -11.52 33.92
C MET A 120 -18.35 -12.60 35.00
N SER A 121 -18.66 -13.86 34.65
CA SER A 121 -18.61 -15.00 35.59
C SER A 121 -17.20 -15.26 36.14
N LYS A 122 -16.17 -14.93 35.35
CA LYS A 122 -14.74 -15.00 35.71
C LYS A 122 -14.24 -13.79 36.50
N GLY A 123 -15.06 -12.78 36.75
CA GLY A 123 -14.67 -11.55 37.44
C GLY A 123 -13.72 -10.64 36.65
N LEU A 124 -13.57 -10.89 35.34
CA LEU A 124 -12.70 -10.11 34.44
C LEU A 124 -13.41 -8.86 33.89
N LEU A 125 -14.74 -8.84 33.97
CA LEU A 125 -15.61 -7.74 33.55
C LEU A 125 -16.71 -7.51 34.60
N ALA A 126 -16.98 -6.25 34.96
CA ALA A 126 -18.10 -5.87 35.81
C ALA A 126 -19.30 -5.38 34.97
N PRO A 127 -20.54 -5.47 35.48
CA PRO A 127 -21.69 -4.82 34.85
C PRO A 127 -21.45 -3.31 34.73
N GLY A 128 -21.45 -2.79 33.50
CA GLY A 128 -21.17 -1.38 33.19
C GLY A 128 -19.71 -1.06 32.80
N ASP A 129 -18.79 -2.03 32.76
CA ASP A 129 -17.43 -1.84 32.20
C ASP A 129 -17.42 -1.55 30.68
N ILE A 130 -18.52 -1.85 29.99
CA ILE A 130 -18.69 -1.65 28.54
C ILE A 130 -19.90 -0.73 28.33
N ASP A 131 -19.67 0.42 27.69
CA ASP A 131 -20.72 1.39 27.36
C ASP A 131 -21.75 0.80 26.38
N GLN A 132 -23.03 1.16 26.56
CA GLN A 132 -24.12 0.69 25.69
C GLN A 132 -23.83 0.93 24.20
N GLY A 133 -23.27 2.09 23.82
CA GLY A 133 -22.92 2.38 22.42
C GLY A 133 -21.82 1.47 21.81
N ILE A 134 -21.05 0.77 22.65
CA ILE A 134 -20.11 -0.28 22.23
C ILE A 134 -20.83 -1.63 22.08
N LEU A 135 -21.79 -1.93 22.95
CA LEU A 135 -22.68 -3.10 22.82
C LEU A 135 -23.57 -3.01 21.57
N ASP A 136 -24.17 -1.85 21.31
CA ASP A 136 -24.92 -1.55 20.08
C ASP A 136 -24.00 -1.69 18.85
N SER A 137 -22.75 -1.25 18.96
CA SER A 137 -21.74 -1.39 17.91
C SER A 137 -21.24 -2.83 17.73
N LEU A 138 -21.43 -3.73 18.71
CA LEU A 138 -21.13 -5.16 18.61
C LEU A 138 -22.26 -5.93 17.91
N ALA A 139 -23.53 -5.53 18.10
CA ALA A 139 -24.67 -6.16 17.42
C ALA A 139 -24.56 -6.10 15.88
N GLY A 140 -23.90 -5.07 15.34
CA GLY A 140 -23.59 -4.94 13.91
C GLY A 140 -22.41 -5.78 13.39
N PHE A 141 -21.88 -6.74 14.14
CA PHE A 141 -20.86 -7.70 13.67
C PHE A 141 -21.46 -9.10 13.46
N ALA A 142 -20.91 -9.83 12.48
CA ALA A 142 -21.16 -11.28 12.35
C ALA A 142 -20.74 -12.02 13.64
N PRO A 143 -21.44 -13.09 14.04
CA PRO A 143 -21.26 -13.73 15.34
C PRO A 143 -19.83 -14.19 15.60
N ASP A 144 -19.19 -14.80 14.59
CA ASP A 144 -17.82 -15.34 14.67
C ASP A 144 -16.76 -14.23 14.80
N ILE A 145 -17.05 -13.03 14.26
CA ILE A 145 -16.18 -11.86 14.42
C ILE A 145 -16.39 -11.25 15.81
N GLY A 146 -17.63 -11.21 16.29
CA GLY A 146 -17.95 -10.75 17.64
C GLY A 146 -17.32 -11.60 18.73
N THR A 147 -17.31 -12.93 18.59
CA THR A 147 -16.61 -13.83 19.52
C THR A 147 -15.10 -13.68 19.44
N GLN A 148 -14.50 -13.60 18.24
CA GLN A 148 -13.05 -13.32 18.08
C GLN A 148 -12.62 -11.98 18.70
N ILE A 149 -13.45 -10.93 18.60
CA ILE A 149 -13.23 -9.65 19.25
C ILE A 149 -13.14 -9.83 20.78
N PHE A 150 -14.04 -10.61 21.37
CA PHE A 150 -14.01 -10.92 22.81
C PHE A 150 -12.87 -11.86 23.21
N GLU A 151 -12.43 -12.78 22.36
CA GLU A 151 -11.28 -13.65 22.64
C GLU A 151 -9.97 -12.86 22.61
N ILE A 152 -9.79 -11.93 21.67
CA ILE A 152 -8.65 -11.00 21.66
C ILE A 152 -8.70 -10.03 22.85
N PHE A 153 -9.89 -9.59 23.26
CA PHE A 153 -10.07 -8.78 24.46
C PHE A 153 -9.69 -9.56 25.74
N ALA A 154 -10.13 -10.82 25.86
CA ALA A 154 -9.80 -11.73 26.96
C ALA A 154 -8.34 -12.19 26.97
N SER A 155 -7.63 -12.12 25.83
CA SER A 155 -6.19 -12.43 25.74
C SER A 155 -5.26 -11.42 26.42
N LYS A 156 -5.81 -10.41 27.11
CA LYS A 156 -5.09 -9.32 27.78
C LYS A 156 -5.51 -9.23 29.23
N ASP A 157 -4.61 -8.73 30.06
CA ASP A 157 -4.91 -8.45 31.46
C ASP A 157 -5.89 -7.28 31.58
N LEU A 158 -7.17 -7.61 31.73
CA LEU A 158 -8.26 -6.64 31.84
C LEU A 158 -8.22 -5.84 33.16
N HIS A 159 -7.44 -6.27 34.17
CA HIS A 159 -7.29 -5.51 35.42
C HIS A 159 -6.39 -4.28 35.24
N GLN A 160 -5.45 -4.31 34.28
CA GLN A 160 -4.60 -3.14 33.94
C GLN A 160 -5.32 -2.12 33.04
N ILE A 161 -6.49 -2.46 32.48
CA ILE A 161 -7.18 -1.63 31.47
C ILE A 161 -8.26 -0.77 32.14
N HIS A 162 -7.90 0.48 32.45
CA HIS A 162 -8.78 1.46 33.13
C HIS A 162 -10.03 1.89 32.32
N ASN A 163 -10.12 1.55 31.03
CA ASN A 163 -11.27 1.86 30.17
C ASN A 163 -11.52 0.68 29.21
N LYS A 164 -12.33 -0.26 29.68
CA LYS A 164 -12.62 -1.51 28.96
C LYS A 164 -13.44 -1.25 27.69
N SER A 165 -14.46 -0.38 27.73
CA SER A 165 -15.17 0.13 26.55
C SER A 165 -14.24 0.61 25.44
N GLY A 166 -13.29 1.50 25.76
CA GLY A 166 -12.39 2.14 24.81
C GLY A 166 -11.38 1.16 24.21
N PHE A 167 -10.89 0.22 25.01
CA PHE A 167 -10.01 -0.85 24.52
C PHE A 167 -10.74 -1.80 23.58
N LEU A 168 -11.96 -2.23 23.93
CA LEU A 168 -12.82 -3.07 23.11
C LEU A 168 -13.19 -2.38 21.79
N ALA A 169 -13.56 -1.10 21.83
CA ALA A 169 -13.78 -0.27 20.65
C ALA A 169 -12.53 -0.19 19.75
N GLY A 170 -11.33 -0.18 20.33
CA GLY A 170 -10.06 -0.26 19.62
C GLY A 170 -9.85 -1.59 18.89
N ILE A 171 -10.27 -2.72 19.48
CA ILE A 171 -10.28 -4.04 18.81
C ILE A 171 -11.31 -4.04 17.67
N MET A 172 -12.56 -3.63 17.94
CA MET A 172 -13.64 -3.55 16.95
C MET A 172 -13.26 -2.67 15.75
N LYS A 173 -12.57 -1.54 15.98
CA LYS A 173 -12.08 -0.67 14.90
C LYS A 173 -11.04 -1.36 14.03
N ARG A 174 -10.14 -2.18 14.60
CA ARG A 174 -9.21 -3.02 13.82
C ARG A 174 -9.97 -4.02 12.95
N PHE A 175 -10.98 -4.70 13.48
CA PHE A 175 -11.82 -5.61 12.68
C PHE A 175 -12.65 -4.91 11.59
N ARG A 176 -13.10 -3.67 11.79
CA ARG A 176 -13.79 -2.91 10.72
C ARG A 176 -12.84 -2.46 9.59
N ILE A 177 -11.56 -2.25 9.88
CA ILE A 177 -10.54 -1.90 8.88
C ILE A 177 -9.98 -3.14 8.18
N ALA A 178 -9.66 -4.19 8.95
CA ALA A 178 -9.04 -5.41 8.44
C ALA A 178 -10.04 -6.46 7.96
N GLY A 179 -11.30 -6.43 8.40
CA GLY A 179 -12.32 -7.44 8.09
C GLY A 179 -12.48 -7.76 6.59
N PRO A 180 -12.62 -6.75 5.71
CA PRO A 180 -12.70 -6.98 4.26
C PRO A 180 -11.44 -7.63 3.66
N LEU A 181 -10.27 -7.34 4.23
CA LEU A 181 -8.99 -7.91 3.79
C LEU A 181 -8.79 -9.33 4.37
N ALA A 182 -9.21 -9.57 5.60
CA ALA A 182 -9.12 -10.88 6.25
C ALA A 182 -10.03 -11.91 5.58
N SER A 183 -11.26 -11.53 5.18
CA SER A 183 -12.14 -12.42 4.44
C SER A 183 -11.67 -12.67 3.00
N GLN A 184 -11.06 -11.67 2.34
CA GLN A 184 -10.38 -11.86 1.05
C GLN A 184 -9.20 -12.83 1.18
N ASN A 185 -8.29 -12.62 2.13
CA ASN A 185 -7.15 -13.51 2.38
C ASN A 185 -7.59 -14.95 2.74
N ALA A 186 -8.68 -15.10 3.50
CA ALA A 186 -9.22 -16.43 3.84
C ALA A 186 -9.82 -17.15 2.62
N ALA A 187 -10.55 -16.44 1.75
CA ALA A 187 -11.05 -16.97 0.49
C ALA A 187 -9.91 -17.33 -0.49
N GLU A 188 -8.86 -16.50 -0.54
CA GLU A 188 -7.66 -16.76 -1.33
C GLU A 188 -6.88 -17.99 -0.82
N GLN A 189 -6.75 -18.15 0.50
CA GLN A 189 -6.17 -19.36 1.10
C GLN A 189 -7.01 -20.62 0.82
N GLN A 190 -8.34 -20.54 0.88
CA GLN A 190 -9.23 -21.64 0.49
C GLN A 190 -9.08 -22.00 -1.00
N PHE A 191 -8.96 -21.00 -1.88
CA PHE A 191 -8.73 -21.21 -3.31
C PHE A 191 -7.37 -21.87 -3.58
N VAL A 192 -6.30 -21.42 -2.93
CA VAL A 192 -4.96 -22.05 -3.01
C VAL A 192 -4.98 -23.49 -2.48
N GLN A 193 -5.68 -23.74 -1.36
CA GLN A 193 -5.82 -25.09 -0.81
C GLN A 193 -6.61 -26.03 -1.75
N GLN A 194 -7.69 -25.54 -2.36
CA GLN A 194 -8.46 -26.28 -3.37
C GLN A 194 -7.62 -26.58 -4.62
N GLN A 195 -6.79 -25.63 -5.06
CA GLN A 195 -5.87 -25.83 -6.19
C GLN A 195 -4.80 -26.89 -5.86
N GLN A 196 -4.26 -26.92 -4.63
CA GLN A 196 -3.35 -27.98 -4.19
C GLN A 196 -4.03 -29.36 -4.14
N GLN A 197 -5.28 -29.45 -3.71
CA GLN A 197 -6.05 -30.70 -3.73
C GLN A 197 -6.34 -31.22 -5.15
N LEU A 198 -6.49 -30.33 -6.14
CA LEU A 198 -6.60 -30.69 -7.55
C LEU A 198 -5.27 -31.25 -8.10
N LEU A 199 -4.16 -30.54 -7.87
CA LEU A 199 -2.81 -30.98 -8.29
C LEU A 199 -2.42 -32.32 -7.64
N GLN A 200 -2.82 -32.56 -6.38
CA GLN A 200 -2.58 -33.83 -5.70
C GLN A 200 -3.41 -34.98 -6.29
N GLN A 201 -4.66 -34.74 -6.70
CA GLN A 201 -5.46 -35.74 -7.43
C GLN A 201 -4.89 -36.04 -8.81
N GLU A 202 -4.40 -35.02 -9.54
CA GLU A 202 -3.75 -35.18 -10.85
C GLU A 202 -2.48 -36.05 -10.73
N GLN A 203 -1.64 -35.82 -9.72
CA GLN A 203 -0.46 -36.67 -9.45
C GLN A 203 -0.85 -38.12 -9.15
N ILE A 204 -1.87 -38.36 -8.31
CA ILE A 204 -2.36 -39.71 -8.01
C ILE A 204 -2.90 -40.39 -9.28
N GLN A 205 -3.58 -39.65 -10.16
CA GLN A 205 -4.11 -40.19 -11.41
C GLN A 205 -3.00 -40.57 -12.40
N LEU A 206 -1.97 -39.73 -12.52
CA LEU A 206 -0.78 -40.03 -13.34
C LEU A 206 0.02 -41.22 -12.80
N GLU A 207 0.14 -41.38 -11.48
CA GLU A 207 0.80 -42.54 -10.87
C GLU A 207 0.01 -43.83 -11.15
N GLN A 208 -1.32 -43.80 -11.02
CA GLN A 208 -2.18 -44.93 -11.37
C GLN A 208 -2.08 -45.30 -12.86
N GLU A 209 -2.01 -44.31 -13.76
CA GLU A 209 -1.80 -44.59 -15.19
C GLU A 209 -0.42 -45.21 -15.45
N HIS A 210 0.65 -44.72 -14.80
CA HIS A 210 1.98 -45.29 -14.92
C HIS A 210 2.04 -46.74 -14.44
N GLN A 211 1.43 -47.05 -13.29
CA GLN A 211 1.30 -48.43 -12.79
C GLN A 211 0.50 -49.31 -13.76
N ARG A 212 -0.56 -48.79 -14.40
CA ARG A 212 -1.35 -49.52 -15.39
C ARG A 212 -0.55 -49.82 -16.67
N LEU A 213 0.25 -48.86 -17.15
CA LEU A 213 1.14 -49.04 -18.31
C LEU A 213 2.25 -50.07 -18.01
N GLN A 214 2.82 -50.04 -16.80
CA GLN A 214 3.81 -51.03 -16.36
C GLN A 214 3.22 -52.44 -16.31
N GLN A 215 1.99 -52.60 -15.79
CA GLN A 215 1.28 -53.89 -15.83
C GLN A 215 0.99 -54.38 -17.25
N GLN A 216 0.70 -53.49 -18.20
CA GLN A 216 0.50 -53.86 -19.61
C GLN A 216 1.80 -54.34 -20.28
N GLN A 217 2.97 -53.77 -19.95
CA GLN A 217 4.25 -54.24 -20.50
C GLN A 217 4.54 -55.70 -20.10
N PHE A 218 4.23 -56.09 -18.87
CA PHE A 218 4.37 -57.49 -18.41
C PHE A 218 3.37 -58.47 -19.04
N HIS A 219 2.29 -57.99 -19.66
CA HIS A 219 1.25 -58.80 -20.28
C HIS A 219 1.28 -58.78 -21.81
N GLN A 220 2.35 -58.26 -22.43
CA GLN A 220 2.64 -58.52 -23.84
C GLN A 220 2.78 -60.04 -24.04
N PRO A 221 1.85 -60.73 -24.74
CA PRO A 221 2.04 -62.14 -25.02
C PRO A 221 3.27 -62.28 -25.93
N MET A 222 4.16 -63.23 -25.63
CA MET A 222 5.24 -63.59 -26.55
C MET A 222 4.64 -64.14 -27.84
N VAL A 223 4.43 -63.26 -28.82
CA VAL A 223 4.05 -63.63 -30.19
C VAL A 223 5.30 -64.22 -30.84
N TYR A 224 5.54 -65.50 -30.55
CA TYR A 224 6.56 -66.29 -31.22
C TYR A 224 6.37 -66.15 -32.74
N PRO A 225 7.38 -65.67 -33.48
CA PRO A 225 7.23 -65.50 -34.92
C PRO A 225 6.95 -66.88 -35.54
N PRO A 226 5.92 -67.01 -36.42
CA PRO A 226 5.59 -68.29 -37.01
C PRO A 226 6.78 -68.82 -37.82
N PRO A 227 7.08 -70.13 -37.76
CA PRO A 227 8.28 -70.68 -38.36
C PRO A 227 8.31 -70.42 -39.87
N THR A 228 9.38 -69.76 -40.32
CA THR A 228 9.58 -69.33 -41.70
C THR A 228 9.98 -70.51 -42.60
N PHE A 229 8.97 -71.23 -43.09
CA PHE A 229 9.18 -72.27 -44.10
C PHE A 229 9.86 -71.69 -45.36
N PRO A 230 10.93 -72.32 -45.89
CA PRO A 230 11.66 -71.81 -47.04
C PRO A 230 10.81 -71.85 -48.31
N ARG A 231 10.65 -70.69 -48.94
CA ARG A 231 9.85 -70.47 -50.16
C ARG A 231 10.56 -71.04 -51.40
N PRO A 232 9.91 -71.86 -52.25
CA PRO A 232 10.49 -72.28 -53.53
C PRO A 232 10.58 -71.13 -54.55
N PRO A 233 11.51 -71.18 -55.51
CA PRO A 233 11.83 -70.07 -56.40
C PRO A 233 10.92 -69.98 -57.65
N ALA A 234 11.13 -68.91 -58.42
CA ALA A 234 10.44 -68.53 -59.67
C ALA A 234 8.99 -68.03 -59.48
N THR A 235 8.40 -67.24 -60.40
CA THR A 235 8.90 -66.75 -61.70
C THR A 235 8.60 -65.26 -61.86
N ALA A 236 9.32 -64.55 -62.72
CA ALA A 236 9.09 -63.14 -63.01
C ALA A 236 8.11 -62.91 -64.19
N THR A 237 7.18 -61.98 -64.02
CA THR A 237 6.43 -61.29 -65.08
C THR A 237 6.09 -59.87 -64.60
N ALA A 238 5.87 -58.95 -65.54
CA ALA A 238 6.00 -57.51 -65.29
C ALA A 238 4.65 -56.72 -65.36
N PRO A 239 4.57 -55.43 -65.75
CA PRO A 239 3.74 -54.44 -65.05
C PRO A 239 2.35 -54.22 -65.66
N THR A 240 1.52 -53.40 -64.99
CA THR A 240 0.67 -52.33 -65.59
C THR A 240 0.19 -51.36 -64.48
N GLN A 241 -0.14 -50.11 -64.84
CA GLN A 241 -0.75 -49.11 -63.95
C GLN A 241 -2.31 -49.11 -64.03
N PRO A 242 -3.07 -48.00 -64.24
CA PRO A 242 -4.01 -47.57 -63.20
C PRO A 242 -5.46 -47.29 -63.66
N HIS A 243 -6.44 -47.36 -62.74
CA HIS A 243 -7.72 -46.61 -62.82
C HIS A 243 -8.21 -46.32 -61.38
N VAL A 244 -8.65 -45.12 -60.95
CA VAL A 244 -9.60 -44.10 -61.46
C VAL A 244 -11.02 -44.28 -60.90
N ALA A 245 -11.28 -43.52 -59.81
CA ALA A 245 -12.47 -42.70 -59.50
C ALA A 245 -13.91 -43.30 -59.40
N ALA A 246 -14.80 -42.44 -58.85
CA ALA A 246 -16.26 -42.58 -58.62
C ALA A 246 -16.70 -43.68 -57.63
N ALA A 247 -17.41 -43.45 -56.51
CA ALA A 247 -18.44 -42.48 -56.06
C ALA A 247 -19.90 -42.97 -56.23
N ALA A 248 -20.53 -43.34 -55.11
CA ALA A 248 -21.98 -43.41 -54.93
C ALA A 248 -22.38 -43.45 -53.43
N THR A 249 -23.06 -42.40 -52.96
CA THR A 249 -24.07 -42.46 -51.88
C THR A 249 -25.42 -42.90 -52.51
N PRO A 250 -26.53 -43.20 -51.77
CA PRO A 250 -26.86 -42.82 -50.39
C PRO A 250 -27.55 -43.92 -49.53
N ALA A 251 -28.29 -43.48 -48.49
CA ALA A 251 -29.38 -44.14 -47.74
C ALA A 251 -29.12 -44.49 -46.25
N THR A 252 -29.52 -43.55 -45.38
CA THR A 252 -30.09 -43.78 -44.03
C THR A 252 -31.51 -44.41 -44.14
N PRO A 253 -32.23 -44.83 -43.05
CA PRO A 253 -32.02 -44.54 -41.61
C PRO A 253 -32.20 -45.73 -40.61
N ALA A 254 -31.94 -45.51 -39.31
CA ALA A 254 -32.80 -45.95 -38.17
C ALA A 254 -32.28 -45.56 -36.75
N THR A 255 -33.02 -44.66 -36.09
CA THR A 255 -33.23 -44.44 -34.63
C THR A 255 -32.58 -45.31 -33.52
N SER A 256 -31.84 -44.66 -32.60
CA SER A 256 -31.98 -44.68 -31.11
C SER A 256 -30.90 -43.74 -30.50
N SER A 257 -31.08 -42.77 -29.58
CA SER A 257 -31.90 -42.58 -28.35
C SER A 257 -31.32 -43.33 -27.13
N ILE A 258 -31.23 -42.84 -25.87
CA ILE A 258 -31.75 -41.67 -25.08
C ILE A 258 -30.69 -41.36 -23.95
N PRO A 259 -30.53 -40.18 -23.27
CA PRO A 259 -31.01 -38.77 -23.41
C PRO A 259 -29.83 -37.73 -23.50
N ALA A 260 -30.03 -36.48 -23.02
CA ALA A 260 -29.01 -35.50 -22.58
C ALA A 260 -29.42 -34.85 -21.24
N VAL A 261 -28.49 -34.21 -20.51
CA VAL A 261 -28.75 -33.39 -19.29
C VAL A 261 -28.00 -32.05 -19.40
N LEU A 262 -28.53 -31.00 -18.75
CA LEU A 262 -28.32 -29.57 -18.98
C LEU A 262 -26.87 -29.03 -19.06
N GLN A 263 -26.70 -28.04 -19.92
CA GLN A 263 -25.67 -26.99 -19.84
C GLN A 263 -26.04 -25.95 -18.76
N ALA A 264 -25.04 -25.36 -18.06
CA ALA A 264 -25.19 -24.05 -17.39
C ALA A 264 -23.86 -23.40 -16.96
N ALA A 265 -23.01 -22.95 -17.90
CA ALA A 265 -22.00 -21.89 -17.66
C ALA A 265 -21.38 -21.44 -19.00
N GLY A 266 -21.33 -20.14 -19.27
CA GLY A 266 -20.68 -19.58 -20.46
C GLY A 266 -19.44 -18.77 -20.09
N VAL A 267 -18.27 -19.18 -20.59
CA VAL A 267 -17.00 -18.44 -20.53
C VAL A 267 -16.31 -18.59 -21.91
N PRO A 268 -15.77 -17.52 -22.53
CA PRO A 268 -15.31 -17.57 -23.91
C PRO A 268 -13.96 -18.30 -24.08
N ALA A 269 -13.83 -19.02 -25.19
CA ALA A 269 -12.60 -19.73 -25.55
C ALA A 269 -11.59 -18.82 -26.28
N GLN A 270 -10.33 -18.84 -25.84
CA GLN A 270 -9.16 -18.36 -26.60
C GLN A 270 -7.90 -19.14 -26.17
N THR A 271 -6.83 -19.03 -26.97
CA THR A 271 -5.48 -19.59 -26.76
C THR A 271 -5.37 -21.11 -26.58
N ALA A 272 -5.41 -21.84 -27.70
CA ALA A 272 -4.74 -23.13 -27.85
C ALA A 272 -4.15 -23.24 -29.27
N ASN A 273 -2.81 -23.11 -29.40
CA ASN A 273 -1.94 -23.55 -30.51
C ASN A 273 -0.65 -22.71 -30.60
N THR A 274 0.45 -23.11 -29.92
CA THR A 274 1.87 -22.85 -30.35
C THR A 274 2.91 -23.50 -29.40
N VAL A 275 2.95 -24.85 -29.32
CA VAL A 275 4.08 -25.59 -28.72
C VAL A 275 4.42 -26.80 -29.58
N ALA A 276 4.93 -26.56 -30.79
CA ALA A 276 5.30 -27.59 -31.77
C ALA A 276 6.42 -27.14 -32.73
N ALA A 277 7.37 -26.34 -32.24
CA ALA A 277 8.57 -25.91 -32.97
C ALA A 277 9.69 -25.49 -31.98
N LEU A 278 10.93 -25.37 -32.47
CA LEU A 278 12.12 -24.85 -31.76
C LEU A 278 12.90 -25.78 -30.79
N LEU A 279 12.91 -27.09 -31.06
CA LEU A 279 14.17 -27.84 -31.10
C LEU A 279 14.36 -28.23 -32.58
N PRO A 280 15.46 -27.84 -33.29
CA PRO A 280 16.85 -27.96 -32.82
C PRO A 280 17.81 -26.80 -33.22
N LEU A 281 18.65 -26.29 -32.30
CA LEU A 281 19.80 -25.43 -32.69
C LEU A 281 20.88 -25.24 -31.60
N LEU A 282 21.60 -26.32 -31.21
CA LEU A 282 22.78 -26.17 -30.32
C LEU A 282 23.85 -27.29 -30.45
N GLU A 283 24.26 -27.64 -31.67
CA GLU A 283 25.30 -28.67 -31.90
C GLU A 283 26.30 -28.23 -32.99
N ALA A 284 27.14 -27.25 -32.67
CA ALA A 284 28.18 -26.73 -33.59
C ALA A 284 29.34 -25.98 -32.87
N ALA A 285 30.03 -26.61 -31.93
CA ALA A 285 31.27 -26.08 -31.33
C ALA A 285 32.20 -27.21 -30.87
N GLY A 286 33.17 -27.60 -31.71
CA GLY A 286 34.18 -28.62 -31.38
C GLY A 286 35.55 -28.03 -30.99
N LEU A 287 36.56 -28.91 -30.98
CA LEU A 287 38.00 -28.67 -30.68
C LEU A 287 38.37 -28.75 -29.16
N PRO A 288 39.65 -29.04 -28.79
CA PRO A 288 40.22 -30.39 -28.97
C PRO A 288 41.16 -30.91 -27.83
N MET A 289 41.39 -32.23 -27.85
CA MET A 289 42.68 -32.94 -27.59
C MET A 289 43.54 -32.61 -26.33
N ALA A 290 43.61 -33.56 -25.39
CA ALA A 290 44.86 -34.21 -24.90
C ALA A 290 44.59 -35.22 -23.74
N ASN A 291 45.50 -36.11 -23.33
CA ASN A 291 46.27 -37.12 -24.07
C ASN A 291 46.84 -38.18 -23.08
N ALA A 292 46.92 -39.45 -23.50
CA ALA A 292 47.68 -40.56 -22.89
C ALA A 292 47.37 -41.05 -21.44
N SER A 293 47.72 -42.32 -21.21
CA SER A 293 47.66 -43.12 -19.96
C SER A 293 49.12 -43.67 -19.70
N PRO A 294 49.44 -44.73 -18.91
CA PRO A 294 48.67 -45.56 -17.97
C PRO A 294 49.40 -45.93 -16.63
N TYR A 295 48.84 -46.91 -15.89
CA TYR A 295 49.43 -47.72 -14.80
C TYR A 295 49.82 -47.08 -13.45
N ALA A 296 49.16 -47.50 -12.35
CA ALA A 296 49.68 -48.51 -11.40
C ALA A 296 48.86 -48.58 -10.08
N ALA A 297 48.85 -49.75 -9.46
CA ALA A 297 48.42 -50.02 -8.08
C ALA A 297 49.48 -50.97 -7.44
N PRO A 298 49.43 -51.38 -6.15
CA PRO A 298 48.38 -51.20 -5.13
C PRO A 298 48.91 -50.90 -3.68
N GLN A 299 48.05 -51.11 -2.69
CA GLN A 299 48.30 -51.42 -1.25
C GLN A 299 48.33 -50.30 -0.19
N LEU A 300 47.28 -50.32 0.63
CA LEU A 300 47.30 -50.47 2.11
C LEU A 300 48.52 -49.96 2.90
N THR A 301 48.28 -48.97 3.77
CA THR A 301 48.67 -48.99 5.20
C THR A 301 47.73 -48.04 5.97
N ILE A 302 47.37 -48.38 7.20
CA ILE A 302 46.51 -47.57 8.10
C ILE A 302 47.38 -47.00 9.22
N PRO A 303 47.26 -45.70 9.53
CA PRO A 303 46.99 -45.35 10.94
C PRO A 303 46.04 -44.14 11.15
N GLU A 304 45.21 -44.29 12.18
CA GLU A 304 44.74 -43.26 13.14
C GLU A 304 43.79 -42.12 12.68
N PRO A 305 42.67 -41.86 13.40
CA PRO A 305 41.69 -40.85 13.00
C PRO A 305 41.95 -39.47 13.61
N GLN A 306 41.81 -38.41 12.80
CA GLN A 306 41.58 -37.04 13.30
C GLN A 306 40.25 -36.48 12.77
N LEU A 307 39.56 -35.72 13.62
CA LEU A 307 38.22 -35.18 13.36
C LEU A 307 38.26 -33.97 12.42
N GLY A 308 38.19 -34.22 11.11
CA GLY A 308 37.87 -33.21 10.11
C GLY A 308 36.35 -33.07 9.92
N ILE A 309 35.81 -31.88 10.10
CA ILE A 309 34.43 -31.56 9.72
C ILE A 309 34.45 -31.04 8.29
N GLU A 310 34.15 -31.90 7.32
CA GLU A 310 34.05 -31.54 5.90
C GLU A 310 32.57 -31.44 5.45
N ALA A 311 32.31 -30.62 4.44
CA ALA A 311 30.96 -30.14 4.13
C ALA A 311 30.11 -31.15 3.34
N ALA A 312 28.79 -31.14 3.59
CA ALA A 312 27.84 -31.96 2.84
C ALA A 312 27.66 -31.47 1.38
N PRO A 313 27.53 -32.37 0.39
CA PRO A 313 27.37 -31.98 -1.01
C PRO A 313 25.97 -31.40 -1.28
N THR A 314 25.94 -30.28 -2.01
CA THR A 314 24.69 -29.58 -2.38
C THR A 314 24.03 -30.18 -3.62
N PHE A 315 22.76 -30.58 -3.52
CA PHE A 315 21.93 -30.93 -4.67
C PHE A 315 21.45 -29.68 -5.44
N PRO A 316 21.32 -29.74 -6.78
CA PRO A 316 20.82 -28.63 -7.57
C PRO A 316 19.31 -28.42 -7.39
N ARG A 317 18.89 -27.17 -7.20
CA ARG A 317 17.48 -26.76 -7.04
C ARG A 317 16.85 -26.41 -8.41
N PRO A 318 15.60 -26.82 -8.70
CA PRO A 318 14.95 -26.50 -9.98
C PRO A 318 14.70 -24.98 -10.15
N PRO A 319 14.61 -24.48 -11.40
CA PRO A 319 14.52 -23.05 -11.69
C PRO A 319 13.16 -22.46 -11.28
N GLN A 320 13.19 -21.33 -10.57
CA GLN A 320 12.00 -20.52 -10.28
C GLN A 320 11.96 -19.29 -11.22
N GLY A 321 10.75 -18.82 -11.51
CA GLY A 321 10.49 -17.79 -12.53
C GLY A 321 11.04 -16.39 -12.20
N LYS A 322 11.16 -15.55 -13.23
CA LYS A 322 11.67 -14.18 -13.11
C LYS A 322 10.79 -13.30 -12.23
N VAL A 323 11.34 -12.84 -11.12
CA VAL A 323 10.98 -11.58 -10.47
C VAL A 323 12.18 -10.60 -10.59
N PRO A 324 11.96 -9.29 -10.70
CA PRO A 324 13.04 -8.33 -10.88
C PRO A 324 13.92 -8.27 -9.63
N SER A 325 15.22 -8.54 -9.79
CA SER A 325 16.18 -8.49 -8.70
C SER A 325 16.60 -7.06 -8.40
N GLU A 326 16.08 -6.49 -7.32
CA GLU A 326 16.77 -5.37 -6.65
C GLU A 326 18.15 -5.85 -6.17
N SER A 327 19.17 -5.01 -6.33
CA SER A 327 20.56 -5.35 -6.03
C SER A 327 20.81 -5.32 -4.51
N TYR A 328 20.59 -6.45 -3.85
CA TYR A 328 21.07 -6.66 -2.48
C TYR A 328 22.60 -6.53 -2.43
N GLY A 329 23.07 -5.43 -1.82
CA GLY A 329 24.47 -5.31 -1.41
C GLY A 329 24.81 -6.28 -0.27
N PRO A 330 26.08 -6.34 0.16
CA PRO A 330 26.46 -7.12 1.33
C PRO A 330 25.67 -6.66 2.58
N PRO A 331 25.32 -7.58 3.50
CA PRO A 331 24.57 -7.24 4.71
C PRO A 331 25.32 -6.19 5.52
N SER A 332 24.62 -5.13 5.92
CA SER A 332 25.23 -3.98 6.60
C SER A 332 25.55 -4.35 8.05
N VAL A 333 26.82 -4.68 8.31
CA VAL A 333 27.30 -5.01 9.66
C VAL A 333 27.16 -3.79 10.56
N MET A 334 26.29 -3.88 11.57
CA MET A 334 26.06 -2.79 12.53
C MET A 334 27.34 -2.45 13.31
N HIS A 335 27.64 -1.16 13.42
CA HIS A 335 28.84 -0.67 14.09
C HIS A 335 28.89 -1.08 15.58
N ALA A 336 30.08 -1.48 16.05
CA ALA A 336 30.27 -2.09 17.36
C ALA A 336 29.79 -1.24 18.55
N SER A 337 29.93 0.10 18.50
CA SER A 337 29.42 1.01 19.55
C SER A 337 27.89 0.93 19.65
N VAL A 338 27.21 1.11 18.51
CA VAL A 338 25.74 1.05 18.39
C VAL A 338 25.21 -0.33 18.77
N ALA A 339 25.91 -1.40 18.38
CA ALA A 339 25.56 -2.76 18.74
C ALA A 339 25.69 -3.03 20.25
N ALA A 340 26.78 -2.60 20.88
CA ALA A 340 26.98 -2.73 22.32
C ALA A 340 25.94 -1.89 23.10
N LYS A 341 25.64 -0.68 22.63
CA LYS A 341 24.63 0.21 23.22
C LYS A 341 23.22 -0.37 23.11
N LEU A 342 22.86 -0.95 21.97
CA LEU A 342 21.59 -1.65 21.79
C LEU A 342 21.48 -2.88 22.71
N GLU A 343 22.57 -3.64 22.90
CA GLU A 343 22.60 -4.75 23.86
C GLU A 343 22.38 -4.28 25.30
N THR A 344 22.82 -3.07 25.70
CA THR A 344 22.45 -2.52 27.02
C THR A 344 20.94 -2.30 27.18
N PHE A 345 20.21 -1.99 26.10
CA PHE A 345 18.76 -1.80 26.17
C PHE A 345 18.03 -3.15 26.27
N TYR A 346 18.57 -4.20 25.65
CA TYR A 346 18.09 -5.58 25.81
C TYR A 346 18.35 -6.09 27.24
N VAL A 347 19.54 -5.88 27.80
CA VAL A 347 19.89 -6.26 29.18
C VAL A 347 19.09 -5.47 30.22
N ALA A 348 18.79 -4.19 29.95
CA ALA A 348 17.95 -3.36 30.81
C ALA A 348 16.43 -3.62 30.66
N GLY A 349 16.01 -4.48 29.73
CA GLY A 349 14.59 -4.77 29.48
C GLY A 349 13.78 -3.61 28.90
N LEU A 350 14.43 -2.55 28.41
CA LEU A 350 13.77 -1.40 27.75
C LEU A 350 13.13 -1.81 26.42
N ILE A 351 13.78 -2.77 25.74
CA ILE A 351 13.37 -3.34 24.45
C ILE A 351 13.66 -4.84 24.50
N GLY A 352 12.79 -5.68 23.94
CA GLY A 352 13.06 -7.11 23.71
C GLY A 352 13.79 -7.33 22.39
N ARG A 353 14.65 -8.36 22.31
CA ARG A 353 15.45 -8.64 21.10
C ARG A 353 14.59 -8.80 19.83
N ASP A 354 13.39 -9.37 19.96
CA ASP A 354 12.44 -9.60 18.86
C ASP A 354 11.49 -8.41 18.61
N GLU A 355 11.55 -7.33 19.39
CA GLU A 355 10.67 -6.16 19.20
C GLU A 355 11.14 -5.21 18.09
N LEU A 356 12.42 -5.30 17.67
CA LEU A 356 12.98 -4.54 16.57
C LEU A 356 13.14 -5.43 15.34
N ASP A 357 12.56 -5.02 14.21
CA ASP A 357 12.64 -5.79 12.97
C ASP A 357 14.00 -5.62 12.26
N HIS A 358 14.38 -6.61 11.45
CA HIS A 358 15.66 -6.57 10.73
C HIS A 358 15.85 -5.30 9.90
N ARG A 359 14.78 -4.71 9.35
CA ARG A 359 14.84 -3.52 8.49
C ARG A 359 15.11 -2.25 9.29
N ILE A 360 14.64 -2.17 10.53
CA ILE A 360 14.98 -1.07 11.44
C ILE A 360 16.44 -1.15 11.88
N LEU A 361 16.95 -2.36 12.10
CA LEU A 361 18.35 -2.60 12.46
C LEU A 361 19.29 -2.34 11.27
N ASP A 362 18.96 -2.80 10.06
CA ASP A 362 19.64 -2.44 8.81
C ASP A 362 19.63 -0.91 8.58
N SER A 363 18.51 -0.26 8.88
CA SER A 363 18.38 1.20 8.78
C SER A 363 19.21 1.96 9.82
N LEU A 364 19.44 1.36 11.00
CA LEU A 364 20.29 1.90 12.06
C LEU A 364 21.78 1.69 11.76
N ALA A 365 22.14 0.54 11.19
CA ALA A 365 23.49 0.21 10.72
C ALA A 365 24.00 1.13 9.59
N GLN A 366 23.10 1.84 8.90
CA GLN A 366 23.43 2.85 7.88
C GLN A 366 23.85 4.22 8.44
N PHE A 367 23.89 4.40 9.76
CA PHE A 367 24.35 5.64 10.40
C PHE A 367 25.79 5.52 10.88
N ASP A 368 26.52 6.64 10.83
CA ASP A 368 27.79 6.80 11.55
C ASP A 368 27.65 6.37 13.02
N PRO A 369 28.67 5.70 13.62
CA PRO A 369 28.60 5.21 15.00
C PRO A 369 28.11 6.24 16.02
N HIS A 370 28.63 7.47 15.97
CA HIS A 370 28.26 8.52 16.93
C HIS A 370 26.80 8.96 16.75
N VAL A 371 26.28 8.90 15.53
CA VAL A 371 24.88 9.24 15.21
C VAL A 371 23.94 8.11 15.61
N GLY A 372 24.32 6.85 15.35
CA GLY A 372 23.61 5.67 15.84
C GLY A 372 23.49 5.69 17.38
N ASP A 373 24.58 6.06 18.06
CA ASP A 373 24.58 6.21 19.51
C ASP A 373 23.64 7.33 20.00
N GLN A 374 23.61 8.49 19.33
CA GLN A 374 22.66 9.59 19.65
C GLN A 374 21.19 9.22 19.35
N ILE A 375 20.94 8.42 18.32
CA ILE A 375 19.60 7.89 18.00
C ILE A 375 19.12 6.99 19.14
N LEU A 376 20.01 6.14 19.68
CA LEU A 376 19.71 5.29 20.83
C LEU A 376 19.54 6.10 22.12
N ASP A 377 20.31 7.18 22.37
CA ASP A 377 20.06 8.08 23.50
C ASP A 377 18.65 8.68 23.44
N LYS A 378 18.21 9.17 22.26
CA LYS A 378 16.84 9.69 22.09
C LYS A 378 15.75 8.63 22.18
N LEU A 379 16.09 7.36 22.00
CA LEU A 379 15.20 6.24 22.24
C LEU A 379 15.05 5.96 23.75
N ALA A 380 16.16 6.01 24.51
CA ALA A 380 16.18 5.82 25.97
C ALA A 380 15.65 7.02 26.78
N GLU A 381 15.75 8.25 26.24
CA GLU A 381 15.09 9.44 26.82
C GLU A 381 13.55 9.36 26.80
N THR A 382 12.97 8.42 26.06
CA THR A 382 11.51 8.27 25.93
C THR A 382 11.01 7.10 26.76
N ASP A 383 9.88 7.27 27.47
CA ASP A 383 9.16 6.16 28.08
C ASP A 383 8.55 5.23 27.02
N LEU A 384 9.29 4.17 26.70
CA LEU A 384 8.92 3.16 25.70
C LEU A 384 7.70 2.32 26.11
N SER A 385 7.24 2.37 27.36
CA SER A 385 5.99 1.68 27.76
C SER A 385 4.76 2.29 27.08
N THR A 386 4.80 3.60 26.79
CA THR A 386 3.77 4.32 26.05
C THR A 386 3.80 4.06 24.53
N VAL A 387 4.90 3.49 24.02
CA VAL A 387 5.21 3.42 22.59
C VAL A 387 4.74 2.09 22.00
N HIS A 388 3.48 2.06 21.55
CA HIS A 388 2.84 0.86 20.98
C HIS A 388 3.49 0.29 19.68
N ASN A 389 4.49 0.97 19.12
CA ASN A 389 5.23 0.54 17.92
C ASN A 389 6.66 1.09 17.96
N LYS A 390 7.57 0.32 18.57
CA LYS A 390 8.98 0.67 18.76
C LYS A 390 9.71 0.86 17.41
N ASN A 391 9.45 0.01 16.41
CA ASN A 391 9.98 0.15 15.05
C ASN A 391 9.57 1.49 14.39
N GLY A 392 8.28 1.84 14.45
CA GLY A 392 7.76 3.09 13.90
C GLY A 392 8.28 4.33 14.62
N PHE A 393 8.49 4.24 15.93
CA PHE A 393 9.06 5.33 16.74
C PHE A 393 10.55 5.53 16.47
N LEU A 394 11.34 4.45 16.45
CA LEU A 394 12.76 4.48 16.08
C LEU A 394 12.94 4.97 14.63
N ALA A 395 12.10 4.55 13.69
CA ALA A 395 12.06 5.13 12.33
C ALA A 395 11.80 6.64 12.35
N GLY A 396 10.97 7.12 13.28
CA GLY A 396 10.69 8.53 13.52
C GLY A 396 11.90 9.31 14.05
N ILE A 397 12.66 8.73 14.99
CA ILE A 397 13.92 9.31 15.50
C ILE A 397 14.96 9.33 14.36
N MET A 398 15.21 8.18 13.73
CA MET A 398 16.14 8.05 12.60
C MET A 398 15.80 9.00 11.44
N ARG A 399 14.52 9.28 11.16
CA ARG A 399 14.11 10.27 10.17
C ARG A 399 14.49 11.70 10.56
N ARG A 400 14.45 12.07 11.85
CA ARG A 400 14.91 13.38 12.34
C ARG A 400 16.42 13.52 12.21
N PHE A 401 17.18 12.51 12.64
CA PHE A 401 18.65 12.50 12.48
C PHE A 401 19.07 12.49 11.01
N ARG A 402 18.39 11.76 10.12
CA ARG A 402 18.60 11.85 8.65
C ARG A 402 18.32 13.24 8.08
N GLY A 403 17.54 14.09 8.75
CA GLY A 403 17.36 15.50 8.40
C GLY A 403 18.42 16.45 8.98
N TYR A 404 19.38 15.92 9.76
CA TYR A 404 20.51 16.63 10.36
C TYR A 404 21.88 16.02 9.97
N MET A 405 21.91 15.00 9.11
CA MET A 405 23.16 14.49 8.56
C MET A 405 23.77 15.51 7.60
N PRO A 406 25.11 15.69 7.64
CA PRO A 406 25.83 16.29 6.53
C PRO A 406 25.41 15.58 5.24
N THR A 407 24.91 16.34 4.29
CA THR A 407 24.57 15.85 2.97
C THR A 407 25.85 15.41 2.26
N ASP A 408 25.96 14.13 1.93
CA ASP A 408 27.12 13.59 1.21
C ASP A 408 27.26 14.33 -0.12
N PRO A 409 28.32 15.14 -0.31
CA PRO A 409 28.46 15.97 -1.50
C PRO A 409 28.68 15.14 -2.76
N ALA A 410 29.28 13.95 -2.65
CA ALA A 410 29.47 13.05 -3.78
C ALA A 410 28.12 12.47 -4.23
N ARG A 411 27.29 11.99 -3.28
CA ARG A 411 25.94 11.50 -3.58
C ARG A 411 25.02 12.62 -4.10
N ASN A 412 25.09 13.82 -3.55
CA ASN A 412 24.39 14.99 -4.06
C ASN A 412 24.78 15.28 -5.52
N GLN A 413 26.08 15.29 -5.81
CA GLN A 413 26.58 15.58 -7.16
C GLN A 413 26.20 14.48 -8.17
N GLN A 414 26.23 13.20 -7.76
CA GLN A 414 25.69 12.08 -8.56
C GLN A 414 24.18 12.18 -8.80
N ALA A 415 23.41 12.64 -7.80
CA ALA A 415 21.97 12.84 -7.96
C ALA A 415 21.67 13.99 -8.92
N ALA A 416 22.43 15.09 -8.85
CA ALA A 416 22.32 16.23 -9.75
C ALA A 416 22.72 15.88 -11.19
N SER A 417 23.81 15.13 -11.41
CA SER A 417 24.29 14.76 -12.75
C SER A 417 23.38 13.79 -13.52
N GLN A 418 22.32 13.30 -12.88
CA GLN A 418 21.27 12.44 -13.47
C GLN A 418 20.00 13.22 -13.86
N LEU A 419 19.96 14.55 -13.67
CA LEU A 419 18.84 15.40 -14.10
C LEU A 419 18.97 15.81 -15.58
N PRO A 420 17.91 16.28 -16.25
CA PRO A 420 18.00 16.86 -17.60
C PRO A 420 18.99 18.04 -17.63
N ALA A 421 19.72 18.22 -18.73
CA ALA A 421 20.82 19.20 -18.83
C ALA A 421 20.40 20.67 -18.59
N SER A 422 19.16 21.03 -18.94
CA SER A 422 18.55 22.32 -18.62
C SER A 422 18.33 22.52 -17.12
N VAL A 423 17.85 21.48 -16.43
CA VAL A 423 17.63 21.44 -14.97
C VAL A 423 18.97 21.46 -14.22
N GLN A 424 20.00 20.78 -14.75
CA GLN A 424 21.38 20.90 -14.24
C GLN A 424 21.87 22.35 -14.35
N THR A 425 21.79 22.97 -15.53
CA THR A 425 22.16 24.39 -15.74
C THR A 425 21.40 25.33 -14.79
N ALA A 426 20.09 25.11 -14.59
CA ALA A 426 19.28 25.92 -13.68
C ALA A 426 19.72 25.77 -12.20
N LEU A 427 20.05 24.55 -11.76
CA LEU A 427 20.64 24.31 -10.44
C LEU A 427 22.01 25.00 -10.31
N GLU A 428 22.87 24.92 -11.33
CA GLU A 428 24.20 25.54 -11.28
C GLU A 428 24.15 27.07 -11.25
N MET A 429 23.23 27.70 -12.00
CA MET A 429 22.98 29.14 -11.88
C MET A 429 22.46 29.53 -10.48
N MET A 430 21.58 28.72 -9.88
CA MET A 430 21.07 28.96 -8.53
C MET A 430 22.17 28.83 -7.46
N PHE A 431 23.07 27.84 -7.59
CA PHE A 431 24.23 27.69 -6.72
C PHE A 431 25.25 28.83 -6.91
N ALA A 432 25.53 29.23 -8.15
CA ALA A 432 26.42 30.36 -8.47
C ALA A 432 25.85 31.70 -7.98
N GLY A 433 24.53 31.85 -7.95
CA GLY A 433 23.82 33.00 -7.38
C GLY A 433 23.80 33.05 -5.84
N GLY A 434 24.43 32.10 -5.14
CA GLY A 434 24.68 32.14 -3.69
C GLY A 434 23.46 32.03 -2.77
N LYS A 435 22.22 31.98 -3.30
CA LYS A 435 20.99 31.81 -2.50
C LYS A 435 20.92 30.46 -1.76
N VAL A 436 21.60 29.44 -2.28
CA VAL A 436 21.54 28.05 -1.86
C VAL A 436 22.91 27.41 -2.08
N SER A 437 23.42 26.63 -1.12
CA SER A 437 24.67 25.86 -1.30
C SER A 437 24.42 24.47 -1.91
N LYS A 438 25.45 23.83 -2.48
CA LYS A 438 25.38 22.43 -2.95
C LYS A 438 25.15 21.41 -1.81
N ALA A 439 25.26 21.82 -0.54
CA ALA A 439 24.93 21.00 0.64
C ALA A 439 23.49 21.23 1.15
N ASP A 440 22.86 22.37 0.84
CA ASP A 440 21.51 22.71 1.36
C ASP A 440 20.38 21.84 0.75
N LEU A 441 20.68 21.20 -0.38
CA LEU A 441 19.80 20.28 -1.11
C LEU A 441 20.32 18.85 -0.97
N ASP A 442 19.53 17.95 -0.39
CA ASP A 442 19.88 16.54 -0.27
C ASP A 442 19.59 15.78 -1.57
N ALA A 443 20.27 14.64 -1.74
CA ALA A 443 20.07 13.75 -2.87
C ALA A 443 18.59 13.34 -3.07
N ARG A 444 17.76 13.35 -2.00
CA ARG A 444 16.34 13.00 -2.10
C ARG A 444 15.49 14.11 -2.72
N ALA A 445 15.79 15.37 -2.43
CA ALA A 445 15.17 16.50 -3.12
C ALA A 445 15.56 16.52 -4.60
N LEU A 446 16.81 16.15 -4.92
CA LEU A 446 17.30 16.01 -6.29
C LEU A 446 16.69 14.79 -7.01
N ASP A 447 16.51 13.66 -6.32
CA ASP A 447 15.81 12.48 -6.86
C ASP A 447 14.32 12.81 -7.14
N GLN A 448 13.65 13.56 -6.26
CA GLN A 448 12.27 14.02 -6.48
C GLN A 448 12.12 14.97 -7.68
N LEU A 449 13.19 15.67 -8.12
CA LEU A 449 13.19 16.43 -9.39
C LEU A 449 13.24 15.52 -10.63
N LYS A 450 13.79 14.31 -10.54
CA LYS A 450 13.80 13.33 -11.66
C LYS A 450 12.42 12.76 -11.95
N GLU A 451 11.52 12.80 -10.97
CA GLU A 451 10.14 12.36 -11.11
C GLU A 451 9.20 13.47 -11.69
N LEU A 452 9.75 14.57 -12.19
CA LEU A 452 9.04 15.66 -12.86
C LEU A 452 9.41 15.70 -14.35
N ASP A 453 8.49 16.14 -15.20
CA ASP A 453 8.85 16.58 -16.55
C ASP A 453 9.81 17.77 -16.47
N GLU A 454 10.68 17.92 -17.48
CA GLU A 454 11.70 18.95 -17.55
C GLU A 454 11.15 20.37 -17.29
N THR A 455 9.99 20.70 -17.89
CA THR A 455 9.30 21.99 -17.70
C THR A 455 8.76 22.17 -16.28
N GLN A 456 8.25 21.12 -15.64
CA GLN A 456 7.77 21.15 -14.26
C GLN A 456 8.92 21.31 -13.26
N ALA A 457 10.08 20.70 -13.55
CA ALA A 457 11.30 20.83 -12.75
C ALA A 457 11.88 22.25 -12.84
N LEU A 458 11.92 22.85 -14.04
CA LEU A 458 12.36 24.23 -14.24
C LEU A 458 11.46 25.24 -13.51
N ASP A 459 10.13 25.11 -13.60
CA ASP A 459 9.18 25.96 -12.85
C ASP A 459 9.30 25.75 -11.32
N ALA A 460 9.56 24.51 -10.85
CA ALA A 460 9.82 24.25 -9.44
C ALA A 460 11.10 24.97 -8.94
N LEU A 461 12.19 24.92 -9.71
CA LEU A 461 13.43 25.62 -9.40
C LEU A 461 13.28 27.15 -9.51
N GLN A 462 12.52 27.65 -10.47
CA GLN A 462 12.22 29.07 -10.60
C GLN A 462 11.45 29.59 -9.37
N ARG A 463 10.41 28.87 -8.92
CA ARG A 463 9.64 29.20 -7.70
C ARG A 463 10.50 29.15 -6.44
N PHE A 464 11.36 28.14 -6.34
CA PHE A 464 12.29 27.98 -5.22
C PHE A 464 13.34 29.12 -5.18
N THR A 465 13.86 29.53 -6.34
CA THR A 465 14.80 30.65 -6.48
C THR A 465 14.13 32.01 -6.25
N ALA A 466 12.84 32.16 -6.61
CA ALA A 466 12.06 33.37 -6.39
C ALA A 466 11.69 33.59 -4.91
N ALA A 467 11.60 32.52 -4.12
CA ALA A 467 11.24 32.60 -2.70
C ALA A 467 12.29 33.32 -1.83
N ASP A 468 11.86 33.81 -0.67
CA ASP A 468 12.74 34.10 0.46
C ASP A 468 13.14 32.78 1.14
N LEU A 469 14.45 32.53 1.22
CA LEU A 469 15.04 31.35 1.85
C LEU A 469 15.76 31.69 3.16
N THR A 470 15.69 32.94 3.62
CA THR A 470 16.40 33.46 4.81
C THR A 470 15.93 32.76 6.08
N ASN A 471 14.61 32.66 6.26
CA ASN A 471 14.00 32.00 7.41
C ASN A 471 13.85 30.47 7.23
N ILE A 472 14.37 29.90 6.15
CA ILE A 472 14.19 28.49 5.78
C ILE A 472 15.42 27.67 6.16
N THR A 473 15.32 26.99 7.31
CA THR A 473 16.35 26.11 7.88
C THR A 473 16.54 24.81 7.09
N ASN A 474 15.46 24.25 6.52
CA ASN A 474 15.50 23.04 5.71
C ASN A 474 15.12 23.34 4.26
N LYS A 475 16.10 23.75 3.44
CA LYS A 475 15.88 24.16 2.04
C LYS A 475 15.48 22.95 1.16
N SER A 476 16.07 21.78 1.39
CA SER A 476 15.68 20.50 0.78
C SER A 476 14.17 20.22 0.91
N GLY A 477 13.65 20.27 2.15
CA GLY A 477 12.24 20.03 2.44
C GLY A 477 11.31 21.08 1.86
N PHE A 478 11.76 22.34 1.75
CA PHE A 478 10.99 23.40 1.09
C PHE A 478 10.90 23.16 -0.43
N LEU A 479 12.00 22.77 -1.09
CA LEU A 479 12.01 22.38 -2.51
C LEU A 479 11.08 21.20 -2.79
N VAL A 480 11.14 20.12 -1.98
CA VAL A 480 10.20 18.98 -2.06
C VAL A 480 8.74 19.43 -1.86
N GLY A 481 8.51 20.43 -1.02
CA GLY A 481 7.19 21.06 -0.87
C GLY A 481 6.70 21.78 -2.14
N ILE A 482 7.58 22.38 -2.94
CA ILE A 482 7.24 23.00 -4.23
C ILE A 482 6.97 21.91 -5.28
N ILE A 483 7.87 20.92 -5.41
CA ILE A 483 7.74 19.77 -6.32
C ILE A 483 6.36 19.10 -6.18
N LYS A 484 5.91 18.86 -4.94
CA LYS A 484 4.60 18.22 -4.67
C LYS A 484 3.40 19.07 -5.07
N ARG A 485 3.49 20.40 -5.01
CA ARG A 485 2.43 21.30 -5.51
C ARG A 485 2.39 21.32 -7.03
N ASN A 486 3.55 21.31 -7.69
CA ASN A 486 3.63 21.23 -9.15
C ASN A 486 3.01 19.92 -9.66
N LYS A 487 3.37 18.76 -9.09
CA LYS A 487 2.75 17.46 -9.40
C LYS A 487 1.22 17.46 -9.23
N ALA A 488 0.73 18.05 -8.15
CA ALA A 488 -0.71 18.13 -7.90
C ALA A 488 -1.43 18.93 -9.00
N ASN A 489 -0.87 20.08 -9.40
CA ASN A 489 -1.46 20.95 -10.42
C ASN A 489 -1.50 20.30 -11.81
N SER A 490 -0.48 19.51 -12.20
CA SER A 490 -0.48 18.78 -13.48
C SER A 490 -1.48 17.61 -13.56
N SER A 491 -2.06 17.20 -12.42
CA SER A 491 -3.04 16.11 -12.34
C SER A 491 -4.51 16.57 -12.27
N GLY A 492 -4.76 17.88 -12.31
CA GLY A 492 -6.10 18.46 -12.43
C GLY A 492 -6.49 18.73 -13.90
N PRO A 493 -7.80 18.76 -14.24
CA PRO A 493 -8.23 19.15 -15.58
C PRO A 493 -7.81 20.60 -15.88
N ALA A 494 -7.11 20.80 -17.00
CA ALA A 494 -6.50 22.08 -17.35
C ALA A 494 -7.54 23.13 -17.75
N ILE A 495 -8.01 23.91 -16.78
CA ILE A 495 -8.73 25.16 -17.02
C ILE A 495 -7.73 26.31 -16.93
N GLY A 496 -7.55 27.03 -18.04
CA GLY A 496 -6.56 28.11 -18.15
C GLY A 496 -6.92 29.32 -17.30
N GLY A 497 -5.94 29.81 -16.55
CA GLY A 497 -6.05 31.03 -15.75
C GLY A 497 -4.79 31.22 -14.92
N ILE A 498 -3.98 32.23 -15.24
CA ILE A 498 -2.81 32.59 -14.44
C ILE A 498 -3.32 33.43 -13.25
N PRO A 499 -3.29 32.93 -12.00
CA PRO A 499 -3.47 33.82 -10.85
C PRO A 499 -2.24 34.73 -10.78
N ALA A 500 -2.45 36.05 -10.81
CA ALA A 500 -1.36 37.00 -10.64
C ALA A 500 -0.67 36.76 -9.28
N VAL A 501 0.66 36.89 -9.26
CA VAL A 501 1.43 36.87 -8.01
C VAL A 501 0.89 37.99 -7.11
N PRO A 502 0.58 37.72 -5.83
CA PRO A 502 0.16 38.78 -4.91
C PRO A 502 1.35 39.72 -4.67
N THR A 503 1.32 40.89 -5.32
CA THR A 503 2.25 41.99 -5.09
C THR A 503 2.17 42.40 -3.62
N TYR A 504 3.18 42.04 -2.83
CA TYR A 504 3.34 42.56 -1.47
C TYR A 504 3.66 44.05 -1.56
N GLY A 505 2.66 44.87 -1.26
CA GLY A 505 2.77 46.33 -1.31
C GLY A 505 3.63 46.89 -0.18
N PHE A 506 4.95 46.90 -0.39
CA PHE A 506 5.79 47.95 0.17
C PHE A 506 5.72 49.15 -0.77
N GLY A 507 5.28 50.30 -0.25
CA GLY A 507 5.07 51.49 -1.07
C GLY A 507 6.38 52.12 -1.53
N GLU A 508 6.49 52.41 -2.83
CA GLU A 508 7.51 53.35 -3.32
C GLU A 508 7.27 54.74 -2.71
N PRO A 509 8.32 55.44 -2.25
CA PRO A 509 8.23 56.86 -1.93
C PRO A 509 8.08 57.65 -3.24
N GLY A 510 6.86 58.14 -3.51
CA GLY A 510 6.56 58.91 -4.71
C GLY A 510 7.39 60.20 -4.86
N PRO A 511 7.64 60.67 -6.09
CA PRO A 511 8.53 61.80 -6.35
C PRO A 511 7.96 63.12 -5.82
N TYR A 512 8.78 63.87 -5.07
CA TYR A 512 8.45 65.21 -4.60
C TYR A 512 8.28 66.21 -5.77
N PRO A 513 7.13 66.88 -5.91
CA PRO A 513 6.99 68.00 -6.84
C PRO A 513 7.56 69.28 -6.20
N TYR A 514 8.65 69.80 -6.76
CA TYR A 514 9.15 71.14 -6.42
C TYR A 514 8.25 72.19 -7.08
N ALA A 515 7.39 72.85 -6.30
CA ALA A 515 6.57 73.98 -6.76
C ALA A 515 6.70 75.16 -5.79
N SER A 516 7.31 76.25 -6.28
CA SER A 516 7.50 77.51 -5.57
C SER A 516 6.36 78.51 -5.92
N PRO A 517 6.24 79.70 -5.31
CA PRO A 517 5.13 79.91 -4.36
C PRO A 517 4.25 81.13 -4.67
N TYR A 518 3.23 81.33 -3.82
CA TYR A 518 2.20 82.40 -3.88
C TYR A 518 1.24 82.24 -5.08
N ARG A 519 -0.06 82.44 -4.89
CA ARG A 519 -0.69 83.57 -4.19
C ARG A 519 -2.02 83.21 -3.53
#